data_AF-A0A519NH79-F1
#
_entry.id   AF-A0A519NH79-F1
#
_cell.length_a   1.000
_cell.length_b   1.000
_cell.length_c   1.000
_cell.angle_alpha   90.00
_cell.angle_beta   90.00
_cell.angle_gamma   90.00
#
_symmetry.space_group_name_H-M   'P 1'
#
loop_
_entity.id
_entity.type
_entity.pdbx_description
1 polymer ?
#
loop_
_entity_poly.entity_id
_entity_poly.type
_entity_poly.pdbx_seq_one_letter_code
_entity_poly.pdbx_strand_id
1 'polypeptide(L)'
;MKITHLLMALVFATCCFAQENVNFGQQKEIVSPEIHADNSVTFRMVAPDAKKVQIESDFLPPSGFAKGTADFKKDADGIWTFTSDKLASELYSYQFIIDGIKVHDPNNAFLIRDVSTIVNVFIIGNGKADDYKTKDVPHGTVTRRWYDSPTLKMSRRVTIYTPPGYETSNEKYPTLYLMHGAGGDEEAWIALGRTAQIIDNLIAEKKARPMLVVMTNGNANQTAAPGESSAAWTKPIFIQPDIWSGNTEKAYPDVIKFVESNYRVKKEKASRAIAGLSMGGMHSLTISANNPDTFGYVGVFSSAQLQPKDAKGDVYQNFDQKLKTQKEKGFKLYWIAIGNTDFLFKQSNEFRAKLDAMKFPYKYMESQGGHTWSNWRDYLTEFAPMLFK
;
A
#
# COMPACT_ATOMS: atom_id res chain seq x y z
N MET A 1 -51.53 -55.91 -14.85
CA MET A 1 -51.16 -55.92 -16.29
C MET A 1 -51.17 -54.47 -16.78
N LYS A 2 -49.99 -53.94 -17.21
CA LYS A 2 -49.71 -52.63 -17.88
C LYS A 2 -49.75 -51.38 -16.96
N ILE A 3 -48.66 -50.67 -16.62
CA ILE A 3 -47.71 -49.82 -17.42
C ILE A 3 -48.53 -48.83 -18.28
N THR A 4 -48.61 -47.50 -18.05
CA THR A 4 -47.63 -46.37 -18.10
C THR A 4 -48.43 -45.10 -17.60
N HIS A 5 -47.92 -44.06 -16.93
CA HIS A 5 -47.24 -42.82 -17.41
C HIS A 5 -46.96 -41.98 -16.14
N LEU A 6 -45.76 -41.92 -15.57
CA LEU A 6 -44.64 -40.99 -15.81
C LEU A 6 -44.97 -39.48 -15.90
N LEU A 7 -44.50 -38.77 -14.87
CA LEU A 7 -44.01 -37.38 -14.79
C LEU A 7 -44.90 -36.20 -15.24
N MET A 8 -45.32 -35.38 -14.26
CA MET A 8 -45.42 -33.93 -14.44
C MET A 8 -45.28 -33.18 -13.10
N ALA A 9 -44.11 -33.30 -12.46
CA ALA A 9 -43.67 -32.31 -11.48
C ALA A 9 -42.88 -31.25 -12.25
N LEU A 10 -43.54 -30.15 -12.59
CA LEU A 10 -42.93 -29.01 -13.26
C LEU A 10 -41.89 -28.41 -12.32
N VAL A 11 -40.62 -28.75 -12.56
CA VAL A 11 -39.48 -27.99 -12.04
C VAL A 11 -39.52 -26.63 -12.73
N PHE A 12 -40.04 -25.62 -12.05
CA PHE A 12 -39.75 -24.23 -12.39
C PHE A 12 -38.26 -23.99 -12.08
N ALA A 13 -37.39 -24.40 -13.00
CA ALA A 13 -36.05 -23.87 -13.09
C ALA A 13 -36.21 -22.42 -13.56
N THR A 14 -36.38 -21.50 -12.62
CA THR A 14 -36.07 -20.10 -12.88
C THR A 14 -34.60 -20.06 -13.26
N CYS A 15 -34.32 -19.95 -14.56
CA CYS A 15 -33.04 -19.47 -15.05
C CYS A 15 -32.88 -18.06 -14.49
N CYS A 16 -32.30 -17.94 -13.30
CA CYS A 16 -31.67 -16.71 -12.88
C CYS A 16 -30.50 -16.49 -13.83
N PHE A 17 -30.75 -15.85 -14.96
CA PHE A 17 -29.68 -15.24 -15.73
C PHE A 17 -29.12 -14.15 -14.82
N ALA A 18 -27.96 -14.40 -14.22
CA ALA A 18 -27.14 -13.33 -13.70
C ALA A 18 -26.91 -12.36 -14.88
N GLN A 19 -27.49 -11.16 -14.81
CA GLN A 19 -27.18 -10.10 -15.75
C GLN A 19 -25.83 -9.52 -15.32
N GLU A 20 -24.75 -10.08 -15.85
CA GLU A 20 -23.52 -9.30 -15.96
C GLU A 20 -23.74 -8.25 -17.05
N ASN A 21 -23.42 -6.98 -16.77
CA ASN A 21 -23.53 -5.87 -17.73
C ASN A 21 -22.47 -5.95 -18.86
N VAL A 22 -21.92 -7.14 -19.13
CA VAL A 22 -20.81 -7.35 -20.06
C VAL A 22 -21.38 -7.72 -21.43
N ASN A 23 -20.97 -7.01 -22.46
CA ASN A 23 -21.40 -7.26 -23.83
C ASN A 23 -20.55 -8.40 -24.44
N PHE A 24 -20.99 -9.65 -24.31
CA PHE A 24 -20.24 -10.86 -24.65
C PHE A 24 -19.99 -11.13 -26.15
N GLY A 25 -20.30 -10.19 -27.07
CA GLY A 25 -20.64 -10.58 -28.44
C GLY A 25 -19.88 -10.01 -29.65
N GLN A 26 -19.11 -8.91 -29.58
CA GLN A 26 -18.85 -8.15 -30.82
C GLN A 26 -17.49 -7.45 -31.00
N GLN A 27 -16.54 -7.57 -30.09
CA GLN A 27 -15.22 -6.95 -30.29
C GLN A 27 -14.15 -8.00 -30.60
N LYS A 28 -13.32 -7.71 -31.62
CA LYS A 28 -12.06 -8.42 -31.87
C LYS A 28 -11.29 -8.44 -30.55
N GLU A 29 -10.90 -9.63 -30.10
CA GLU A 29 -10.18 -9.77 -28.84
C GLU A 29 -8.85 -9.03 -28.93
N ILE A 30 -8.67 -8.02 -28.08
CA ILE A 30 -7.46 -7.21 -28.02
C ILE A 30 -6.78 -7.49 -26.70
N VAL A 31 -5.53 -7.95 -26.80
CA VAL A 31 -4.66 -8.10 -25.64
C VAL A 31 -3.95 -6.77 -25.38
N SER A 32 -4.24 -6.17 -24.23
CA SER A 32 -3.54 -5.00 -23.70
C SER A 32 -3.58 -5.03 -22.17
N PRO A 33 -2.41 -4.93 -21.49
CA PRO A 33 -1.07 -4.96 -22.04
C PRO A 33 -0.67 -6.39 -22.43
N GLU A 34 0.11 -6.54 -23.50
CA GLU A 34 0.78 -7.79 -23.87
C GLU A 34 2.25 -7.71 -23.44
N ILE A 35 2.65 -8.57 -22.51
CA ILE A 35 4.04 -8.65 -22.02
C ILE A 35 4.79 -9.67 -22.89
N HIS A 36 5.86 -9.24 -23.54
CA HIS A 36 6.69 -10.09 -24.40
C HIS A 36 7.78 -10.82 -23.63
N ALA A 37 8.34 -11.86 -24.24
CA ALA A 37 9.41 -12.68 -23.63
C ALA A 37 10.70 -11.89 -23.31
N ASP A 38 10.93 -10.75 -23.96
CA ASP A 38 12.06 -9.87 -23.71
C ASP A 38 11.76 -8.73 -22.71
N ASN A 39 10.59 -8.79 -22.05
CA ASN A 39 10.03 -7.80 -21.13
C ASN A 39 9.68 -6.44 -21.76
N SER A 40 9.65 -6.31 -23.09
CA SER A 40 8.91 -5.22 -23.72
C SER A 40 7.41 -5.44 -23.54
N VAL A 41 6.62 -4.35 -23.59
CA VAL A 41 5.17 -4.42 -23.38
C VAL A 41 4.45 -3.66 -24.48
N THR A 42 3.52 -4.33 -25.14
CA THR A 42 2.65 -3.71 -26.14
C THR A 42 1.30 -3.36 -25.55
N PHE A 43 0.89 -2.12 -25.73
CA PHE A 43 -0.40 -1.58 -25.33
C PHE A 43 -1.23 -1.30 -26.58
N ARG A 44 -2.53 -1.57 -26.50
CA ARG A 44 -3.45 -1.42 -27.64
C ARG A 44 -4.77 -0.79 -27.23
N MET A 45 -5.29 0.10 -28.08
CA MET A 45 -6.58 0.76 -27.88
C MET A 45 -7.33 0.95 -29.19
N VAL A 46 -8.58 0.52 -29.27
CA VAL A 46 -9.45 0.79 -30.43
C VAL A 46 -10.08 2.16 -30.25
N ALA A 47 -9.68 3.11 -31.10
CA ALA A 47 -10.23 4.45 -31.11
C ALA A 47 -10.16 5.03 -32.53
N PRO A 48 -11.00 4.55 -33.47
CA PRO A 48 -10.92 4.91 -34.88
C PRO A 48 -11.18 6.39 -35.14
N ASP A 49 -11.87 7.10 -34.25
CA ASP A 49 -12.13 8.54 -34.40
C ASP A 49 -11.19 9.43 -33.57
N ALA A 50 -10.35 8.84 -32.70
CA ALA A 50 -9.39 9.61 -31.93
C ALA A 50 -8.37 10.28 -32.84
N LYS A 51 -7.91 11.47 -32.43
CA LYS A 51 -6.85 12.23 -33.13
C LYS A 51 -5.49 11.97 -32.51
N LYS A 52 -5.44 11.76 -31.20
CA LYS A 52 -4.24 11.44 -30.45
C LYS A 52 -4.53 10.45 -29.34
N VAL A 53 -3.72 9.40 -29.27
CA VAL A 53 -3.68 8.47 -28.13
C VAL A 53 -2.27 8.46 -27.56
N GLN A 54 -2.16 8.58 -26.24
CA GLN A 54 -0.91 8.52 -25.51
C GLN A 54 -1.02 7.53 -24.34
N ILE A 55 0.11 7.01 -23.88
CA ILE A 55 0.23 6.30 -22.60
C ILE A 55 0.86 7.26 -21.60
N GLU A 56 0.36 7.26 -20.38
CA GLU A 56 1.00 7.87 -19.22
C GLU A 56 1.40 6.75 -18.24
N SER A 57 2.68 6.61 -17.93
CA SER A 57 3.17 5.52 -17.06
C SER A 57 4.40 5.91 -16.24
N ASP A 58 4.60 5.21 -15.13
CA ASP A 58 5.77 5.31 -14.25
C ASP A 58 7.07 4.68 -14.80
N PHE A 59 7.01 3.87 -15.87
CA PHE A 59 8.21 3.43 -16.59
C PHE A 59 8.76 4.46 -17.58
N LEU A 60 8.00 5.53 -17.85
CA LEU A 60 8.42 6.61 -18.73
C LEU A 60 9.11 7.73 -17.93
N PRO A 61 10.11 8.42 -18.49
CA PRO A 61 10.77 9.53 -17.82
C PRO A 61 9.75 10.57 -17.32
N PRO A 62 9.75 10.89 -16.02
CA PRO A 62 8.74 11.78 -15.44
C PRO A 62 8.93 13.23 -15.90
N SER A 63 7.85 14.00 -15.87
CA SER A 63 7.88 15.46 -16.04
C SER A 63 7.52 16.13 -14.71
N GLY A 64 8.54 16.48 -13.92
CA GLY A 64 8.34 16.94 -12.55
C GLY A 64 7.75 15.84 -11.67
N PHE A 65 6.62 16.11 -11.02
CA PHE A 65 5.89 15.11 -10.22
C PHE A 65 4.91 14.25 -11.04
N ALA A 66 4.73 14.55 -12.33
CA ALA A 66 3.86 13.77 -13.20
C ALA A 66 4.63 12.60 -13.85
N LYS A 67 3.90 11.51 -14.09
CA LYS A 67 4.37 10.38 -14.88
C LYS A 67 4.74 10.82 -16.30
N GLY A 68 5.65 10.08 -16.93
CA GLY A 68 6.03 10.32 -18.32
C GLY A 68 4.91 9.92 -19.29
N THR A 69 4.93 10.51 -20.49
CA THR A 69 3.96 10.21 -21.55
C THR A 69 4.63 9.84 -22.87
N ALA A 70 4.02 8.94 -23.65
CA ALA A 70 4.47 8.58 -24.99
C ALA A 70 3.29 8.42 -25.96
N ASP A 71 3.50 8.76 -27.23
CA ASP A 71 2.47 8.73 -28.26
C ASP A 71 2.31 7.32 -28.86
N PHE A 72 1.06 6.90 -29.08
CA PHE A 72 0.74 5.70 -29.84
C PHE A 72 0.79 5.98 -31.35
N LYS A 73 0.89 4.91 -32.13
CA LYS A 73 0.72 4.93 -33.59
C LYS A 73 -0.58 4.25 -33.97
N LYS A 74 -1.39 4.90 -34.82
CA LYS A 74 -2.64 4.36 -35.34
C LYS A 74 -2.41 3.58 -36.63
N ASP A 75 -3.02 2.40 -36.74
CA ASP A 75 -3.04 1.62 -37.97
C ASP A 75 -4.30 1.90 -38.83
N ALA A 76 -4.42 1.20 -39.96
CA ALA A 76 -5.54 1.36 -40.90
C ALA A 76 -6.89 0.87 -40.32
N ASP A 77 -6.86 -0.01 -39.32
CA ASP A 77 -8.05 -0.57 -38.66
C ASP A 77 -8.52 0.32 -37.48
N GLY A 78 -7.83 1.43 -37.23
CA GLY A 78 -8.15 2.35 -36.13
C GLY A 78 -7.65 1.86 -34.77
N ILE A 79 -6.73 0.89 -34.74
CA ILE A 79 -6.08 0.41 -33.53
C ILE A 79 -4.84 1.26 -33.29
N TRP A 80 -4.78 1.85 -32.10
CA TRP A 80 -3.61 2.55 -31.60
C TRP A 80 -2.71 1.55 -30.90
N THR A 81 -1.42 1.54 -31.24
CA THR A 81 -0.41 0.69 -30.60
C THR A 81 0.80 1.49 -30.09
N PHE A 82 1.27 1.15 -28.89
CA PHE A 82 2.56 1.58 -28.35
C PHE A 82 3.30 0.35 -27.80
N THR A 83 4.59 0.23 -28.09
CA THR A 83 5.45 -0.82 -27.51
C THR A 83 6.57 -0.14 -26.75
N SER A 84 6.72 -0.49 -25.47
CA SER A 84 7.82 0.01 -24.64
C SER A 84 9.16 -0.58 -25.06
N ASP A 85 10.25 0.05 -24.64
CA ASP A 85 11.54 -0.65 -24.53
C ASP A 85 11.43 -1.79 -23.49
N LYS A 86 12.49 -2.58 -23.36
CA LYS A 86 12.58 -3.64 -22.34
C LYS A 86 12.46 -3.05 -20.95
N LEU A 87 11.51 -3.54 -20.17
CA LEU A 87 11.27 -3.05 -18.82
C LEU A 87 12.01 -3.91 -17.78
N ALA A 88 12.44 -3.25 -16.70
CA ALA A 88 12.99 -3.94 -15.54
C ALA A 88 11.89 -4.67 -14.76
N SER A 89 12.27 -5.59 -13.88
CA SER A 89 11.30 -6.26 -13.01
C SER A 89 10.71 -5.28 -12.00
N GLU A 90 9.41 -4.99 -12.12
CA GLU A 90 8.65 -4.10 -11.23
C GLU A 90 7.14 -4.24 -11.47
N LEU A 91 6.32 -3.71 -10.55
CA LEU A 91 4.91 -3.38 -10.76
C LEU A 91 4.81 -1.96 -11.32
N TYR A 92 4.32 -1.86 -12.55
CA TYR A 92 4.10 -0.61 -13.25
C TYR A 92 2.64 -0.21 -13.27
N SER A 93 2.40 1.10 -13.33
CA SER A 93 1.07 1.67 -13.32
C SER A 93 0.89 2.68 -14.46
N TYR A 94 -0.17 2.50 -15.23
CA TYR A 94 -0.42 3.26 -16.46
C TYR A 94 -1.88 3.65 -16.65
N GLN A 95 -2.09 4.57 -17.58
CA GLN A 95 -3.39 4.97 -18.13
C GLN A 95 -3.21 5.47 -19.56
N PHE A 96 -4.30 5.53 -20.32
CA PHE A 96 -4.30 6.14 -21.65
C PHE A 96 -4.78 7.59 -21.57
N ILE A 97 -4.32 8.41 -22.52
CA ILE A 97 -4.82 9.77 -22.76
C ILE A 97 -5.34 9.79 -24.19
N ILE A 98 -6.65 9.89 -24.36
CA ILE A 98 -7.32 9.95 -25.67
C ILE A 98 -7.86 11.35 -25.86
N ASP A 99 -7.32 12.08 -26.84
CA ASP A 99 -7.69 13.47 -27.14
C ASP A 99 -7.70 14.39 -25.89
N GLY A 100 -6.74 14.16 -24.99
CA GLY A 100 -6.57 14.91 -23.74
C GLY A 100 -7.33 14.35 -22.52
N ILE A 101 -8.12 13.30 -22.68
CA ILE A 101 -8.91 12.68 -21.61
C ILE A 101 -8.21 11.42 -21.10
N LYS A 102 -8.00 11.36 -19.78
CA LYS A 102 -7.46 10.17 -19.12
C LYS A 102 -8.51 9.07 -19.05
N VAL A 103 -8.17 7.88 -19.54
CA VAL A 103 -9.03 6.69 -19.53
C VAL A 103 -8.23 5.46 -19.10
N HIS A 104 -8.92 4.48 -18.53
CA HIS A 104 -8.35 3.17 -18.25
C HIS A 104 -8.26 2.34 -19.54
N ASP A 105 -7.33 1.40 -19.54
CA ASP A 105 -7.28 0.34 -20.54
C ASP A 105 -8.47 -0.62 -20.30
N PRO A 106 -9.45 -0.67 -21.22
CA PRO A 106 -10.63 -1.51 -21.04
C PRO A 106 -10.31 -3.01 -21.17
N ASN A 107 -9.14 -3.37 -21.69
CA ASN A 107 -8.72 -4.77 -21.85
C ASN A 107 -7.88 -5.27 -20.65
N ASN A 108 -7.60 -4.40 -19.67
CA ASN A 108 -6.86 -4.76 -18.47
C ASN A 108 -7.74 -4.61 -17.21
N ALA A 109 -8.22 -5.73 -16.68
CA ALA A 109 -9.03 -5.74 -15.47
C ALA A 109 -8.25 -5.41 -14.17
N PHE A 110 -6.92 -5.33 -14.22
CA PHE A 110 -6.09 -5.09 -13.04
C PHE A 110 -5.98 -3.59 -12.77
N LEU A 111 -6.72 -3.14 -11.74
CA LEU A 111 -6.81 -1.74 -11.34
C LEU A 111 -6.38 -1.56 -9.88
N ILE A 112 -5.72 -0.45 -9.59
CA ILE A 112 -5.38 -0.03 -8.22
C ILE A 112 -5.74 1.45 -8.05
N ARG A 113 -6.29 1.81 -6.89
CA ARG A 113 -6.48 3.22 -6.50
C ARG A 113 -5.24 3.75 -5.79
N ASP A 114 -4.74 4.88 -6.26
CA ASP A 114 -3.76 5.71 -5.57
C ASP A 114 -4.38 7.08 -5.26
N VAL A 115 -4.63 7.32 -3.98
CA VAL A 115 -5.34 8.51 -3.49
C VAL A 115 -6.70 8.67 -4.18
N SER A 116 -6.80 9.57 -5.16
CA SER A 116 -8.03 9.91 -5.88
C SER A 116 -8.11 9.36 -7.29
N THR A 117 -7.07 8.65 -7.73
CA THR A 117 -6.91 8.19 -9.10
C THR A 117 -6.92 6.67 -9.11
N ILE A 118 -7.68 6.08 -10.03
CA ILE A 118 -7.59 4.65 -10.34
C ILE A 118 -6.65 4.50 -11.54
N VAL A 119 -5.80 3.50 -11.54
CA VAL A 119 -4.84 3.24 -12.63
C VAL A 119 -4.82 1.77 -12.96
N ASN A 120 -4.59 1.43 -14.23
CA ASN A 120 -4.28 0.06 -14.61
C ASN A 120 -2.86 -0.28 -14.16
N VAL A 121 -2.62 -1.56 -13.89
CA VAL A 121 -1.31 -2.06 -13.48
C VAL A 121 -0.93 -3.33 -14.22
N PHE A 122 0.36 -3.60 -14.29
CA PHE A 122 0.92 -4.88 -14.73
C PHE A 122 2.26 -5.13 -14.01
N ILE A 123 2.73 -6.37 -14.03
CA ILE A 123 3.98 -6.74 -13.35
C ILE A 123 4.93 -7.42 -14.33
N ILE A 124 6.18 -6.95 -14.37
CA ILE A 124 7.30 -7.62 -15.04
C ILE A 124 8.06 -8.43 -13.98
N GLY A 125 8.08 -9.76 -14.13
CA GLY A 125 8.75 -10.66 -13.20
C GLY A 125 10.25 -10.82 -13.44
N ASN A 126 10.82 -11.90 -12.89
CA ASN A 126 12.23 -12.31 -13.05
C ASN A 126 13.21 -11.30 -12.43
N GLY A 127 12.94 -10.91 -11.19
CA GLY A 127 13.69 -9.90 -10.46
C GLY A 127 12.95 -9.49 -9.20
N LYS A 128 13.13 -8.25 -8.75
CA LYS A 128 12.55 -7.79 -7.48
C LYS A 128 11.02 -7.88 -7.40
N ALA A 129 10.32 -7.86 -8.54
CA ALA A 129 8.87 -8.04 -8.52
C ALA A 129 8.42 -9.43 -8.09
N ASP A 130 9.30 -10.43 -8.15
CA ASP A 130 8.99 -11.74 -7.63
C ASP A 130 8.80 -11.72 -6.11
N ASP A 131 9.27 -10.70 -5.38
CA ASP A 131 9.00 -10.56 -3.94
C ASP A 131 7.53 -10.18 -3.65
N TYR A 132 6.84 -9.51 -4.58
CA TYR A 132 5.44 -9.03 -4.42
C TYR A 132 4.45 -9.54 -5.47
N LYS A 133 4.87 -10.49 -6.30
CA LYS A 133 3.98 -11.32 -7.12
C LYS A 133 3.25 -12.34 -6.26
N THR A 134 2.03 -12.66 -6.67
CA THR A 134 1.32 -13.81 -6.11
C THR A 134 2.04 -15.08 -6.56
N LYS A 135 2.51 -15.89 -5.60
CA LYS A 135 3.11 -17.21 -5.82
C LYS A 135 2.16 -18.30 -5.33
N ASP A 136 2.39 -19.54 -5.74
CA ASP A 136 1.71 -20.72 -5.19
C ASP A 136 2.34 -21.07 -3.82
N VAL A 137 1.90 -20.36 -2.78
CA VAL A 137 2.36 -20.49 -1.40
C VAL A 137 1.16 -20.40 -0.45
N PRO A 138 1.26 -20.86 0.81
CA PRO A 138 0.23 -20.59 1.81
C PRO A 138 -0.03 -19.08 1.93
N HIS A 139 -1.30 -18.69 1.90
CA HIS A 139 -1.73 -17.29 1.93
C HIS A 139 -2.34 -16.91 3.27
N GLY A 140 -2.00 -15.72 3.76
CA GLY A 140 -2.62 -15.12 4.94
C GLY A 140 -4.00 -14.54 4.66
N THR A 141 -4.75 -14.24 5.74
CA THR A 141 -6.07 -13.61 5.64
C THR A 141 -5.94 -12.10 5.74
N VAL A 142 -6.64 -11.36 4.87
CA VAL A 142 -6.78 -9.90 4.97
C VAL A 142 -8.20 -9.57 5.40
N THR A 143 -8.33 -8.90 6.55
CA THR A 143 -9.62 -8.51 7.11
C THR A 143 -9.72 -7.00 7.26
N ARG A 144 -10.86 -6.44 6.87
CA ARG A 144 -11.24 -5.05 7.16
C ARG A 144 -12.11 -5.03 8.39
N ARG A 145 -11.72 -4.29 9.42
CA ARG A 145 -12.40 -4.25 10.72
C ARG A 145 -12.71 -2.83 11.13
N TRP A 146 -13.86 -2.66 11.77
CA TRP A 146 -14.19 -1.43 12.48
C TRP A 146 -13.79 -1.54 13.95
N TYR A 147 -13.31 -0.45 14.52
CA TYR A 147 -12.95 -0.32 15.92
C TYR A 147 -13.31 1.07 16.44
N ASP A 148 -13.66 1.17 17.72
CA ASP A 148 -13.94 2.45 18.34
C ASP A 148 -12.63 3.13 18.77
N SER A 149 -12.45 4.38 18.35
CA SER A 149 -11.40 5.26 18.86
C SER A 149 -12.01 6.26 19.84
N PRO A 150 -12.02 5.97 21.16
CA PRO A 150 -12.48 6.94 22.14
C PRO A 150 -11.67 8.25 22.12
N THR A 151 -10.39 8.22 21.75
CA THR A 151 -9.59 9.44 21.61
C THR A 151 -10.10 10.35 20.49
N LEU A 152 -10.50 9.78 19.35
CA LEU A 152 -11.04 10.53 18.21
C LEU A 152 -12.56 10.70 18.25
N LYS A 153 -13.23 10.04 19.21
CA LYS A 153 -14.69 10.03 19.38
C LYS A 153 -15.43 9.56 18.13
N MET A 154 -14.87 8.57 17.44
CA MET A 154 -15.45 7.98 16.23
C MET A 154 -15.06 6.51 16.08
N SER A 155 -15.88 5.75 15.34
CA SER A 155 -15.50 4.43 14.87
C SER A 155 -14.65 4.56 13.61
N ARG A 156 -13.59 3.76 13.51
CA ARG A 156 -12.63 3.81 12.41
C ARG A 156 -12.40 2.42 11.83
N ARG A 157 -12.00 2.37 10.55
CA ARG A 157 -11.67 1.13 9.85
C ARG A 157 -10.16 0.91 9.85
N VAL A 158 -9.77 -0.36 9.96
CA VAL A 158 -8.38 -0.84 9.89
C VAL A 158 -8.32 -2.09 9.03
N THR A 159 -7.25 -2.21 8.24
CA THR A 159 -6.96 -3.41 7.45
C THR A 159 -5.92 -4.24 8.18
N ILE A 160 -6.20 -5.52 8.40
CA ILE A 160 -5.35 -6.42 9.20
C ILE A 160 -5.04 -7.65 8.37
N TYR A 161 -3.76 -7.94 8.20
CA TYR A 161 -3.26 -9.21 7.68
C TYR A 161 -2.92 -10.15 8.85
N THR A 162 -3.40 -11.39 8.80
CA THR A 162 -2.98 -12.50 9.66
C THR A 162 -2.20 -13.54 8.84
N PRO A 163 -1.11 -14.11 9.37
CA PRO A 163 -0.25 -15.00 8.59
C PRO A 163 -0.94 -16.34 8.28
N PRO A 164 -0.47 -17.07 7.26
CA PRO A 164 -0.99 -18.41 6.95
C PRO A 164 -1.00 -19.32 8.19
N GLY A 165 -2.11 -20.03 8.40
CA GLY A 165 -2.30 -20.91 9.55
C GLY A 165 -2.74 -20.22 10.84
N TYR A 166 -3.00 -18.90 10.81
CA TYR A 166 -3.53 -18.19 11.97
C TYR A 166 -4.83 -18.84 12.48
N GLU A 167 -5.79 -19.11 11.62
CA GLU A 167 -7.15 -19.56 11.97
C GLU A 167 -7.18 -20.95 12.63
N THR A 168 -6.20 -21.80 12.33
CA THR A 168 -6.11 -23.18 12.84
C THR A 168 -5.12 -23.33 13.99
N SER A 169 -4.36 -22.28 14.32
CA SER A 169 -3.34 -22.27 15.36
C SER A 169 -3.78 -21.52 16.62
N ASN A 170 -3.28 -21.98 17.78
CA ASN A 170 -3.39 -21.28 19.06
C ASN A 170 -2.19 -20.38 19.37
N GLU A 171 -1.24 -20.24 18.44
CA GLU A 171 -0.06 -19.40 18.60
C GLU A 171 -0.42 -17.91 18.74
N LYS A 172 0.40 -17.18 19.51
CA LYS A 172 0.38 -15.72 19.58
C LYS A 172 1.50 -15.14 18.73
N TYR A 173 1.16 -14.16 17.89
CA TYR A 173 2.06 -13.61 16.89
C TYR A 173 2.56 -12.21 17.28
N PRO A 174 3.78 -11.82 16.87
CA PRO A 174 4.19 -10.42 16.94
C PRO A 174 3.40 -9.58 15.92
N THR A 175 3.42 -8.25 16.08
CA THR A 175 2.62 -7.31 15.26
C THR A 175 3.48 -6.20 14.67
N LEU A 176 3.39 -6.04 13.35
CA LEU A 176 3.86 -4.87 12.62
C LEU A 176 2.70 -3.90 12.38
N TYR A 177 2.82 -2.69 12.89
CA TYR A 177 1.91 -1.58 12.60
C TYR A 177 2.47 -0.76 11.43
N LEU A 178 1.73 -0.65 10.33
CA LEU A 178 2.24 -0.16 9.05
C LEU A 178 1.42 1.04 8.54
N MET A 179 2.05 2.22 8.50
CA MET A 179 1.43 3.52 8.23
C MET A 179 1.65 3.98 6.78
N HIS A 180 0.59 4.43 6.11
CA HIS A 180 0.65 5.00 4.76
C HIS A 180 1.10 6.48 4.77
N GLY A 181 1.40 7.03 3.58
CA GLY A 181 1.75 8.44 3.36
C GLY A 181 0.56 9.36 3.17
N ALA A 182 0.82 10.65 2.91
CA ALA A 182 -0.25 11.61 2.66
C ALA A 182 -1.12 11.20 1.45
N GLY A 183 -2.42 11.46 1.55
CA GLY A 183 -3.43 11.09 0.56
C GLY A 183 -3.87 9.62 0.60
N GLY A 184 -3.07 8.75 1.22
CA GLY A 184 -3.44 7.35 1.43
C GLY A 184 -4.48 7.16 2.55
N ASP A 185 -4.79 5.89 2.78
CA ASP A 185 -5.71 5.39 3.80
C ASP A 185 -5.34 3.93 4.14
N GLU A 186 -6.17 3.24 4.94
CA GLU A 186 -5.92 1.87 5.39
C GLU A 186 -5.85 0.80 4.27
N GLU A 187 -6.22 1.14 3.03
CA GLU A 187 -6.13 0.24 1.87
C GLU A 187 -4.83 0.41 1.07
N ALA A 188 -4.08 1.49 1.32
CA ALA A 188 -2.94 1.85 0.47
C ALA A 188 -1.83 0.78 0.46
N TRP A 189 -1.43 0.31 1.64
CA TRP A 189 -0.38 -0.71 1.76
C TRP A 189 -0.79 -2.07 1.20
N ILE A 190 -2.05 -2.48 1.38
CA ILE A 190 -2.48 -3.78 0.87
C ILE A 190 -2.60 -3.77 -0.66
N ALA A 191 -3.04 -2.65 -1.26
CA ALA A 191 -3.19 -2.53 -2.69
C ALA A 191 -1.87 -2.17 -3.39
N LEU A 192 -1.34 -0.97 -3.15
CA LEU A 192 -0.13 -0.44 -3.80
C LEU A 192 1.15 -1.05 -3.23
N GLY A 193 1.17 -1.27 -1.92
CA GLY A 193 2.31 -1.84 -1.21
C GLY A 193 2.42 -3.37 -1.31
N ARG A 194 1.40 -4.05 -1.84
CA ARG A 194 1.38 -5.52 -2.02
C ARG A 194 1.74 -6.29 -0.75
N THR A 195 1.34 -5.76 0.41
CA THR A 195 1.76 -6.26 1.73
C THR A 195 1.47 -7.75 1.91
N ALA A 196 0.29 -8.25 1.50
CA ALA A 196 -0.03 -9.66 1.65
C ALA A 196 0.93 -10.54 0.86
N GLN A 197 1.19 -10.21 -0.41
CA GLN A 197 2.10 -10.99 -1.25
C GLN A 197 3.53 -10.98 -0.71
N ILE A 198 4.02 -9.81 -0.30
CA ILE A 198 5.37 -9.68 0.29
C ILE A 198 5.49 -10.56 1.54
N ILE A 199 4.55 -10.44 2.47
CA ILE A 199 4.64 -11.14 3.75
C ILE A 199 4.41 -12.66 3.58
N ASP A 200 3.47 -13.08 2.72
CA ASP A 200 3.28 -14.49 2.37
C ASP A 200 4.56 -15.11 1.81
N ASN A 201 5.16 -14.45 0.80
CA ASN A 201 6.37 -14.93 0.15
C ASN A 201 7.54 -15.02 1.14
N LEU A 202 7.75 -13.98 1.96
CA LEU A 202 8.83 -13.96 2.96
C LEU A 202 8.64 -15.02 4.05
N ILE A 203 7.40 -15.29 4.48
CA ILE A 203 7.10 -16.36 5.44
C ILE A 203 7.35 -17.74 4.82
N ALA A 204 6.86 -17.97 3.60
CA ALA A 204 7.04 -19.22 2.87
C ALA A 204 8.54 -19.52 2.62
N GLU A 205 9.32 -18.48 2.31
CA GLU A 205 10.78 -18.55 2.15
C GLU A 205 11.54 -18.59 3.48
N LYS A 206 10.84 -18.56 4.63
CA LYS A 206 11.40 -18.55 6.00
C LYS A 206 12.34 -17.37 6.28
N LYS A 207 12.21 -16.28 5.51
CA LYS A 207 12.98 -15.04 5.68
C LYS A 207 12.38 -14.15 6.77
N ALA A 208 11.06 -14.14 6.91
CA ALA A 208 10.33 -13.43 7.95
C ALA A 208 9.61 -14.38 8.91
N ARG A 209 9.49 -13.99 10.18
CA ARG A 209 8.65 -14.70 11.14
C ARG A 209 7.17 -14.45 10.81
N PRO A 210 6.27 -15.44 10.99
CA PRO A 210 4.84 -15.19 10.94
C PRO A 210 4.44 -14.04 11.88
N MET A 211 3.73 -13.05 11.36
CA MET A 211 3.36 -11.83 12.08
C MET A 211 2.01 -11.29 11.60
N LEU A 212 1.33 -10.55 12.47
CA LEU A 212 0.23 -9.68 12.03
C LEU A 212 0.80 -8.43 11.39
N VAL A 213 0.13 -7.92 10.36
CA VAL A 213 0.37 -6.57 9.84
C VAL A 213 -0.90 -5.74 9.93
N VAL A 214 -0.85 -4.66 10.69
CA VAL A 214 -1.98 -3.77 10.99
C VAL A 214 -1.78 -2.47 10.22
N MET A 215 -2.57 -2.28 9.16
CA MET A 215 -2.53 -1.12 8.28
C MET A 215 -3.67 -0.17 8.67
N THR A 216 -3.31 0.96 9.27
CA THR A 216 -4.27 1.93 9.82
C THR A 216 -4.45 3.14 8.90
N ASN A 217 -5.62 3.77 8.97
CA ASN A 217 -5.81 5.09 8.41
C ASN A 217 -5.12 6.16 9.28
N GLY A 218 -4.10 6.82 8.72
CA GLY A 218 -3.29 7.85 9.35
C GLY A 218 -3.93 9.25 9.39
N ASN A 219 -5.13 9.40 8.85
CA ASN A 219 -5.86 10.68 8.82
C ASN A 219 -6.92 10.70 9.95
N ALA A 220 -6.64 11.40 11.05
CA ALA A 220 -7.50 11.38 12.25
C ALA A 220 -8.93 11.90 12.01
N ASN A 221 -9.13 12.74 11.00
CA ASN A 221 -10.45 13.22 10.56
C ASN A 221 -11.25 12.23 9.69
N GLN A 222 -10.67 11.07 9.34
CA GLN A 222 -11.32 10.05 8.51
C GLN A 222 -11.69 8.81 9.31
N THR A 223 -12.86 8.27 9.01
CA THR A 223 -13.35 7.01 9.58
C THR A 223 -12.88 5.80 8.76
N ALA A 224 -12.78 5.90 7.43
CA ALA A 224 -12.32 4.83 6.54
C ALA A 224 -11.86 5.41 5.19
N ALA A 225 -11.37 4.53 4.31
CA ALA A 225 -11.08 4.84 2.91
C ALA A 225 -12.31 5.39 2.16
N PRO A 226 -12.12 6.10 1.02
CA PRO A 226 -13.22 6.64 0.24
C PRO A 226 -14.26 5.58 -0.17
N GLY A 227 -15.55 5.90 -0.03
CA GLY A 227 -16.67 5.00 -0.35
C GLY A 227 -16.99 3.98 0.76
N GLU A 228 -16.19 3.93 1.82
CA GLU A 228 -16.28 2.91 2.87
C GLU A 228 -16.70 3.49 4.23
N SER A 229 -17.29 4.69 4.22
CA SER A 229 -17.83 5.34 5.41
C SER A 229 -19.20 5.95 5.12
N SER A 230 -19.90 6.34 6.18
CA SER A 230 -21.15 7.11 6.08
C SER A 230 -20.94 8.57 5.66
N ALA A 231 -19.70 9.02 5.47
CA ALA A 231 -19.42 10.35 4.96
C ALA A 231 -19.89 10.50 3.51
N ALA A 232 -20.09 11.74 3.07
CA ALA A 232 -20.40 12.02 1.69
C ALA A 232 -19.30 11.46 0.76
N TRP A 233 -19.71 10.95 -0.40
CA TRP A 233 -18.85 10.39 -1.45
C TRP A 233 -18.03 11.49 -2.12
N THR A 234 -17.07 12.02 -1.36
CA THR A 234 -16.21 13.14 -1.73
C THR A 234 -14.89 12.61 -2.25
N LYS A 235 -14.32 13.35 -3.20
CA LYS A 235 -12.99 13.03 -3.73
C LYS A 235 -11.94 13.18 -2.61
N PRO A 236 -11.09 12.18 -2.36
CA PRO A 236 -10.04 12.31 -1.36
C PRO A 236 -9.05 13.40 -1.76
N ILE A 237 -8.57 14.14 -0.75
CA ILE A 237 -7.55 15.16 -0.89
C ILE A 237 -6.20 14.65 -0.38
N PHE A 238 -5.11 15.13 -0.97
CA PHE A 238 -3.76 14.65 -0.67
C PHE A 238 -3.29 15.05 0.74
N ILE A 239 -3.40 16.34 1.09
CA ILE A 239 -3.04 16.83 2.42
C ILE A 239 -4.31 17.08 3.23
N GLN A 240 -4.44 16.40 4.36
CA GLN A 240 -5.56 16.62 5.28
C GLN A 240 -5.36 17.89 6.11
N PRO A 241 -6.41 18.66 6.41
CA PRO A 241 -6.30 19.90 7.19
C PRO A 241 -5.72 19.70 8.60
N ASP A 242 -5.91 18.51 9.18
CA ASP A 242 -5.51 18.16 10.54
C ASP A 242 -4.21 17.35 10.61
N ILE A 243 -3.45 17.26 9.52
CA ILE A 243 -2.18 16.50 9.43
C ILE A 243 -1.17 16.86 10.53
N TRP A 244 -1.19 18.10 11.02
CA TRP A 244 -0.30 18.61 12.07
C TRP A 244 -0.98 18.75 13.45
N SER A 245 -2.16 18.18 13.63
CA SER A 245 -2.92 18.27 14.90
C SER A 245 -2.31 17.42 16.02
N GLY A 246 -1.57 16.37 15.65
CA GLY A 246 -1.11 15.34 16.59
C GLY A 246 -2.20 14.32 16.99
N ASN A 247 -3.41 14.42 16.42
CA ASN A 247 -4.54 13.58 16.80
C ASN A 247 -4.32 12.11 16.42
N THR A 248 -3.71 11.84 15.26
CA THR A 248 -3.37 10.47 14.84
C THR A 248 -2.43 9.81 15.84
N GLU A 249 -1.40 10.52 16.29
CA GLU A 249 -0.41 9.99 17.22
C GLU A 249 -0.97 9.80 18.62
N LYS A 250 -1.84 10.71 19.08
CA LYS A 250 -2.55 10.58 20.37
C LYS A 250 -3.50 9.41 20.40
N ALA A 251 -4.19 9.14 19.30
CA ALA A 251 -5.20 8.09 19.21
C ALA A 251 -4.60 6.70 18.95
N TYR A 252 -3.31 6.62 18.62
CA TYR A 252 -2.69 5.34 18.27
C TYR A 252 -2.78 4.23 19.34
N PRO A 253 -2.76 4.53 20.65
CA PRO A 253 -3.01 3.50 21.67
C PRO A 253 -4.36 2.79 21.53
N ASP A 254 -5.39 3.43 20.96
CA ASP A 254 -6.72 2.83 20.75
C ASP A 254 -6.63 1.63 19.79
N VAL A 255 -5.86 1.74 18.70
CA VAL A 255 -5.70 0.62 17.76
C VAL A 255 -4.92 -0.53 18.38
N ILE A 256 -3.89 -0.24 19.18
CA ILE A 256 -3.13 -1.28 19.89
C ILE A 256 -4.05 -2.05 20.84
N LYS A 257 -4.86 -1.33 21.62
CA LYS A 257 -5.83 -1.93 22.54
C LYS A 257 -6.86 -2.78 21.79
N PHE A 258 -7.37 -2.31 20.66
CA PHE A 258 -8.28 -3.07 19.82
C PHE A 258 -7.65 -4.38 19.34
N VAL A 259 -6.46 -4.32 18.75
CA VAL A 259 -5.75 -5.50 18.23
C VAL A 259 -5.48 -6.50 19.36
N GLU A 260 -4.97 -6.03 20.50
CA GLU A 260 -4.63 -6.88 21.65
C GLU A 260 -5.82 -7.53 22.38
N SER A 261 -7.02 -7.03 22.14
CA SER A 261 -8.26 -7.57 22.71
C SER A 261 -8.98 -8.51 21.75
N ASN A 262 -8.68 -8.44 20.45
CA ASN A 262 -9.41 -9.14 19.40
C ASN A 262 -8.57 -10.16 18.62
N TYR A 263 -7.24 -10.15 18.78
CA TYR A 263 -6.31 -11.02 18.06
C TYR A 263 -5.32 -11.72 19.01
N ARG A 264 -4.82 -12.88 18.58
CA ARG A 264 -3.78 -13.64 19.30
C ARG A 264 -2.42 -12.99 19.06
N VAL A 265 -2.13 -11.92 19.80
CA VAL A 265 -0.88 -11.17 19.69
C VAL A 265 -0.04 -11.21 20.95
N LYS A 266 1.28 -11.08 20.76
CA LYS A 266 2.27 -10.85 21.81
C LYS A 266 2.29 -9.37 22.21
N LYS A 267 2.32 -9.09 23.51
CA LYS A 267 2.09 -7.74 24.09
C LYS A 267 3.36 -7.11 24.67
N GLU A 268 4.49 -7.76 24.54
CA GLU A 268 5.77 -7.21 24.95
C GLU A 268 6.32 -6.26 23.87
N LYS A 269 7.08 -5.25 24.31
CA LYS A 269 7.75 -4.28 23.44
C LYS A 269 8.55 -4.96 22.31
N ALA A 270 9.25 -6.05 22.63
CA ALA A 270 10.05 -6.83 21.68
C ALA A 270 9.22 -7.56 20.60
N SER A 271 7.89 -7.55 20.70
CA SER A 271 6.97 -8.18 19.73
C SER A 271 6.08 -7.17 19.01
N ARG A 272 6.36 -5.86 19.16
CA ARG A 272 5.69 -4.78 18.40
C ARG A 272 6.70 -4.00 17.55
N ALA A 273 6.37 -3.86 16.27
CA ALA A 273 7.06 -3.01 15.32
C ALA A 273 6.12 -1.91 14.82
N ILE A 274 6.64 -0.72 14.53
CA ILE A 274 5.90 0.33 13.81
C ILE A 274 6.75 0.84 12.66
N ALA A 275 6.17 0.98 11.48
CA ALA A 275 6.84 1.54 10.32
C ALA A 275 5.88 2.31 9.43
N GLY A 276 6.40 3.17 8.57
CA GLY A 276 5.57 3.86 7.60
C GLY A 276 6.35 4.70 6.61
N LEU A 277 5.65 5.09 5.56
CA LEU A 277 6.19 5.86 4.44
C LEU A 277 5.80 7.33 4.53
N SER A 278 6.72 8.25 4.21
CA SER A 278 6.43 9.69 4.12
C SER A 278 5.77 10.22 5.40
N MET A 279 4.58 10.82 5.32
CA MET A 279 3.73 11.16 6.47
C MET A 279 3.61 10.00 7.49
N GLY A 280 3.42 8.76 7.06
CA GLY A 280 3.40 7.58 7.91
C GLY A 280 4.73 7.26 8.58
N GLY A 281 5.85 7.59 7.94
CA GLY A 281 7.18 7.49 8.54
C GLY A 281 7.38 8.52 9.64
N MET A 282 6.87 9.75 9.43
CA MET A 282 6.82 10.79 10.46
C MET A 282 5.91 10.37 11.63
N HIS A 283 4.73 9.79 11.36
CA HIS A 283 3.86 9.24 12.39
C HIS A 283 4.57 8.12 13.17
N SER A 284 5.24 7.19 12.49
CA SER A 284 5.98 6.09 13.15
C SER A 284 7.06 6.60 14.10
N LEU A 285 7.81 7.60 13.65
CA LEU A 285 8.82 8.30 14.44
C LEU A 285 8.21 9.04 15.64
N THR A 286 7.11 9.76 15.44
CA THR A 286 6.45 10.54 16.51
C THR A 286 5.76 9.64 17.53
N ILE A 287 5.00 8.63 17.08
CA ILE A 287 4.32 7.66 17.92
C ILE A 287 5.32 6.91 18.78
N SER A 288 6.40 6.40 18.19
CA SER A 288 7.39 5.60 18.93
C SER A 288 8.16 6.44 19.97
N ALA A 289 8.49 7.70 19.65
CA ALA A 289 9.14 8.61 20.59
C ALA A 289 8.21 9.03 21.75
N ASN A 290 6.91 9.18 21.50
CA ASN A 290 5.91 9.48 22.54
C ASN A 290 5.55 8.25 23.40
N ASN A 291 5.85 7.05 22.92
CA ASN A 291 5.52 5.79 23.59
C ASN A 291 6.77 4.89 23.72
N PRO A 292 7.81 5.34 24.46
CA PRO A 292 9.15 4.73 24.43
C PRO A 292 9.19 3.29 24.95
N ASP A 293 8.17 2.82 25.66
CA ASP A 293 8.05 1.45 26.18
C ASP A 293 7.20 0.52 25.28
N THR A 294 6.70 0.99 24.13
CA THR A 294 5.71 0.24 23.34
C THR A 294 6.29 -0.56 22.17
N PHE A 295 7.23 0.03 21.42
CA PHE A 295 7.76 -0.56 20.18
C PHE A 295 9.23 -0.96 20.31
N GLY A 296 9.54 -2.19 19.91
CA GLY A 296 10.90 -2.71 19.85
C GLY A 296 11.59 -2.45 18.51
N TYR A 297 10.81 -2.24 17.44
CA TYR A 297 11.32 -2.03 16.09
C TYR A 297 10.62 -0.82 15.47
N VAL A 298 11.39 0.10 14.89
CA VAL A 298 10.87 1.32 14.27
C VAL A 298 11.42 1.44 12.85
N GLY A 299 10.54 1.62 11.86
CA GLY A 299 10.88 1.87 10.46
C GLY A 299 10.46 3.27 10.02
N VAL A 300 11.36 4.00 9.36
CA VAL A 300 11.11 5.35 8.84
C VAL A 300 11.45 5.34 7.35
N PHE A 301 10.43 5.20 6.51
CA PHE A 301 10.59 5.06 5.06
C PHE A 301 10.34 6.41 4.38
N SER A 302 11.28 6.89 3.57
CA SER A 302 11.20 8.17 2.85
C SER A 302 10.65 9.32 3.70
N SER A 303 11.19 9.52 4.91
CA SER A 303 10.65 10.51 5.85
C SER A 303 11.73 11.09 6.76
N ALA A 304 11.35 12.10 7.52
CA ALA A 304 12.12 12.75 8.56
C ALA A 304 11.18 13.32 9.64
N GLN A 305 11.71 14.20 10.50
CA GLN A 305 10.91 15.07 11.36
C GLN A 305 10.35 16.22 10.50
N LEU A 306 9.12 16.09 9.99
CA LEU A 306 8.56 16.99 8.97
C LEU A 306 7.66 18.11 9.50
N GLN A 307 7.29 18.07 10.79
CA GLN A 307 6.33 19.03 11.34
C GLN A 307 6.81 20.49 11.29
N PRO A 308 5.90 21.44 11.01
CA PRO A 308 6.21 22.86 11.12
C PRO A 308 6.70 23.24 12.52
N LYS A 309 7.57 24.26 12.61
CA LYS A 309 8.11 24.74 13.90
C LYS A 309 7.02 25.25 14.86
N ASP A 310 5.91 25.74 14.32
CA ASP A 310 4.77 26.27 15.05
C ASP A 310 3.65 25.23 15.26
N ALA A 311 3.88 23.96 14.91
CA ALA A 311 2.95 22.88 15.20
C ALA A 311 2.69 22.81 16.72
N LYS A 312 1.44 23.09 17.12
CA LYS A 312 1.07 23.24 18.54
C LYS A 312 0.84 21.90 19.26
N GLY A 313 0.76 20.79 18.52
CA GLY A 313 0.57 19.46 19.10
C GLY A 313 1.68 19.13 20.11
N ASP A 314 1.28 18.88 21.36
CA ASP A 314 2.13 18.35 22.45
C ASP A 314 2.93 17.11 22.05
N VAL A 315 2.42 16.27 21.15
CA VAL A 315 3.15 15.12 20.58
C VAL A 315 4.44 15.54 19.86
N TYR A 316 4.49 16.75 19.30
CA TYR A 316 5.64 17.31 18.60
C TYR A 316 6.58 18.13 19.50
N GLN A 317 6.12 18.55 20.67
CA GLN A 317 6.93 19.30 21.62
C GLN A 317 8.01 18.43 22.27
N ASN A 318 9.14 19.04 22.63
CA ASN A 318 10.27 18.39 23.30
C ASN A 318 10.76 17.12 22.59
N PHE A 319 10.67 17.08 21.25
CA PHE A 319 10.92 15.88 20.46
C PHE A 319 12.32 15.29 20.68
N ASP A 320 13.34 16.14 20.76
CA ASP A 320 14.72 15.71 21.03
C ASP A 320 14.85 15.04 22.41
N GLN A 321 14.11 15.50 23.43
CA GLN A 321 14.08 14.86 24.74
C GLN A 321 13.34 13.52 24.68
N LYS A 322 12.25 13.42 23.90
CA LYS A 322 11.54 12.15 23.69
C LYS A 322 12.41 11.10 23.01
N LEU A 323 13.23 11.49 22.02
CA LEU A 323 14.22 10.60 21.40
C LEU A 323 15.29 10.13 22.40
N LYS A 324 15.79 11.02 23.27
CA LYS A 324 16.72 10.62 24.35
C LYS A 324 16.08 9.59 25.28
N THR A 325 14.86 9.83 25.74
CA THR A 325 14.11 8.87 26.57
C THR A 325 13.90 7.54 25.83
N GLN A 326 13.53 7.58 24.55
CA GLN A 326 13.35 6.37 23.75
C GLN A 326 14.64 5.56 23.63
N LYS A 327 15.78 6.23 23.42
CA LYS A 327 17.10 5.60 23.41
C LYS A 327 17.44 4.96 24.76
N GLU A 328 17.21 5.66 25.86
CA GLU A 328 17.46 5.17 27.22
C GLU A 328 16.60 3.95 27.56
N LYS A 329 15.33 3.93 27.15
CA LYS A 329 14.44 2.77 27.27
C LYS A 329 14.82 1.60 26.34
N GLY A 330 15.74 1.83 25.40
CA GLY A 330 16.26 0.85 24.45
C GLY A 330 15.26 0.41 23.38
N PHE A 331 15.74 -0.09 22.27
CA PHE A 331 14.94 -0.74 21.23
C PHE A 331 15.84 -1.75 20.50
N LYS A 332 15.24 -2.66 19.73
CA LYS A 332 15.95 -3.70 18.97
C LYS A 332 16.43 -3.19 17.62
N LEU A 333 15.62 -2.37 16.95
CA LEU A 333 15.95 -1.82 15.64
C LEU A 333 15.30 -0.45 15.45
N TYR A 334 16.08 0.49 14.92
CA TYR A 334 15.58 1.72 14.31
C TYR A 334 16.16 1.76 12.90
N TRP A 335 15.30 1.73 11.88
CA TRP A 335 15.71 1.57 10.49
C TRP A 335 15.17 2.72 9.65
N ILE A 336 16.07 3.42 8.98
CA ILE A 336 15.76 4.59 8.15
C ILE A 336 16.10 4.22 6.72
N ALA A 337 15.14 4.38 5.80
CA ALA A 337 15.37 4.12 4.38
C ALA A 337 14.85 5.27 3.52
N ILE A 338 15.60 5.66 2.50
CA ILE A 338 15.20 6.71 1.56
C ILE A 338 15.88 6.55 0.20
N GLY A 339 15.20 6.98 -0.86
CA GLY A 339 15.76 7.03 -2.21
C GLY A 339 16.67 8.24 -2.40
N ASN A 340 17.75 8.08 -3.17
CA ASN A 340 18.73 9.15 -3.41
C ASN A 340 18.22 10.34 -4.23
N THR A 341 17.11 10.20 -4.94
CA THR A 341 16.43 11.31 -5.65
C THR A 341 15.11 11.72 -4.99
N ASP A 342 14.84 11.26 -3.76
CA ASP A 342 13.67 11.65 -2.99
C ASP A 342 13.74 13.13 -2.60
N PHE A 343 12.63 13.86 -2.72
CA PHE A 343 12.58 15.27 -2.36
C PHE A 343 12.76 15.51 -0.84
N LEU A 344 12.64 14.46 -0.02
CA LEU A 344 12.93 14.48 1.42
C LEU A 344 14.36 14.03 1.76
N PHE A 345 15.21 13.76 0.78
CA PHE A 345 16.57 13.24 1.01
C PHE A 345 17.38 14.15 1.93
N LYS A 346 17.32 15.47 1.70
CA LYS A 346 17.99 16.48 2.55
C LYS A 346 17.49 16.43 3.99
N GLN A 347 16.18 16.43 4.21
CA GLN A 347 15.56 16.41 5.54
C GLN A 347 15.86 15.11 6.29
N SER A 348 15.90 13.98 5.57
CA SER A 348 16.32 12.70 6.14
C SER A 348 17.79 12.74 6.60
N ASN A 349 18.68 13.33 5.79
CA ASN A 349 20.10 13.49 6.17
C ASN A 349 20.27 14.41 7.38
N GLU A 350 19.54 15.52 7.45
CA GLU A 350 19.53 16.42 8.60
C GLU A 350 19.03 15.71 9.87
N PHE A 351 17.99 14.89 9.74
CA PHE A 351 17.49 14.09 10.84
C PHE A 351 18.51 13.03 11.31
N ARG A 352 19.17 12.33 10.38
CA ARG A 352 20.24 11.36 10.72
C ARG A 352 21.42 12.03 11.40
N ALA A 353 21.85 13.20 10.93
CA ALA A 353 22.91 13.98 11.59
C ALA A 353 22.54 14.37 13.03
N LYS A 354 21.27 14.68 13.29
CA LYS A 354 20.74 14.89 14.65
C LYS A 354 20.84 13.60 15.50
N LEU A 355 20.44 12.46 14.95
CA LEU A 355 20.57 11.16 15.64
C LEU A 355 22.02 10.82 15.96
N ASP A 356 22.95 11.06 15.03
CA ASP A 356 24.38 10.87 15.22
C ASP A 356 24.93 11.73 16.37
N ALA A 357 24.55 13.02 16.41
CA ALA A 357 24.93 13.93 17.50
C ALA A 357 24.40 13.47 18.87
N MET A 358 23.24 12.80 18.91
CA MET A 358 22.67 12.19 20.12
C MET A 358 23.24 10.79 20.42
N LYS A 359 24.14 10.27 19.56
CA LYS A 359 24.61 8.88 19.56
C LYS A 359 23.44 7.89 19.58
N PHE A 360 22.33 8.22 18.92
CA PHE A 360 21.13 7.39 18.84
C PHE A 360 21.36 6.29 17.80
N PRO A 361 21.26 5.00 18.17
CA PRO A 361 21.58 3.93 17.23
C PRO A 361 20.49 3.77 16.16
N TYR A 362 20.87 3.71 14.89
CA TYR A 362 19.99 3.36 13.78
C TYR A 362 20.75 2.60 12.70
N LYS A 363 20.01 1.91 11.83
CA LYS A 363 20.48 1.37 10.56
C LYS A 363 19.94 2.23 9.43
N TYR A 364 20.74 2.43 8.38
CA TYR A 364 20.39 3.24 7.23
C TYR A 364 20.45 2.43 5.94
N MET A 365 19.46 2.61 5.08
CA MET A 365 19.45 2.11 3.71
C MET A 365 19.20 3.28 2.76
N GLU A 366 20.07 3.44 1.78
CA GLU A 366 19.83 4.32 0.65
C GLU A 366 19.51 3.49 -0.57
N SER A 367 18.40 3.78 -1.26
CA SER A 367 18.05 3.13 -2.52
C SER A 367 18.17 4.10 -3.70
N GLN A 368 18.14 3.56 -4.91
CA GLN A 368 17.98 4.40 -6.11
C GLN A 368 16.54 4.90 -6.21
N GLY A 369 16.33 5.98 -6.97
CA GLY A 369 15.01 6.54 -7.22
C GLY A 369 14.53 7.43 -6.07
N GLY A 370 13.23 7.75 -6.09
CA GLY A 370 12.67 8.80 -5.25
C GLY A 370 11.50 8.34 -4.39
N HIS A 371 10.50 9.22 -4.29
CA HIS A 371 9.36 9.09 -3.38
C HIS A 371 8.24 8.20 -3.96
N THR A 372 8.51 6.91 -4.15
CA THR A 372 7.64 6.01 -4.94
C THR A 372 7.26 4.72 -4.21
N TRP A 373 6.10 4.15 -4.58
CA TRP A 373 5.67 2.85 -4.10
C TRP A 373 6.62 1.70 -4.44
N SER A 374 7.40 1.80 -5.53
CA SER A 374 8.45 0.85 -5.86
C SER A 374 9.48 0.76 -4.71
N ASN A 375 9.98 1.91 -4.25
CA ASN A 375 10.90 1.95 -3.10
C ASN A 375 10.24 1.46 -1.81
N TRP A 376 8.98 1.81 -1.54
CA TRP A 376 8.32 1.38 -0.30
C TRP A 376 8.02 -0.13 -0.25
N ARG A 377 7.80 -0.77 -1.40
CA ARG A 377 7.77 -2.24 -1.51
C ARG A 377 9.11 -2.84 -1.15
N ASP A 378 10.19 -2.34 -1.75
CA ASP A 378 11.57 -2.79 -1.46
C ASP A 378 11.89 -2.63 0.04
N TYR A 379 11.48 -1.51 0.65
CA TYR A 379 11.69 -1.26 2.07
C TYR A 379 10.92 -2.22 2.98
N LEU A 380 9.67 -2.57 2.64
CA LEU A 380 8.93 -3.58 3.40
C LEU A 380 9.59 -4.96 3.26
N THR A 381 10.02 -5.32 2.04
CA THR A 381 10.72 -6.58 1.75
C THR A 381 12.03 -6.72 2.53
N GLU A 382 12.78 -5.63 2.72
CA GLU A 382 14.02 -5.61 3.50
C GLU A 382 13.78 -5.51 5.02
N PHE A 383 12.78 -4.73 5.44
CA PHE A 383 12.52 -4.48 6.86
C PHE A 383 11.87 -5.68 7.57
N ALA A 384 10.87 -6.33 6.94
CA ALA A 384 10.12 -7.41 7.57
C ALA A 384 11.00 -8.60 8.03
N PRO A 385 12.01 -9.06 7.25
CA PRO A 385 12.97 -10.07 7.69
C PRO A 385 13.80 -9.67 8.91
N MET A 386 13.95 -8.37 9.23
CA MET A 386 14.72 -7.93 10.40
C MET A 386 13.90 -7.94 11.70
N LEU A 387 12.59 -8.14 11.62
CA LEU A 387 11.68 -8.02 12.76
C LEU A 387 11.66 -9.26 13.65
N PHE A 388 11.47 -9.00 14.95
CA PHE A 388 11.18 -10.00 15.98
C PHE A 388 12.24 -11.10 16.11
N LYS A 389 13.49 -10.78 15.77
CA LYS A 389 14.68 -11.63 15.94
C LYS A 389 15.38 -11.40 17.27
#